data_AF-A0A1Q7DH46-F1
#
_entry.id   AF-A0A1Q7DH46-F1
#
_cell.length_a   1.000
_cell.length_b   1.000
_cell.length_c   1.000
_cell.angle_alpha   90.00
_cell.angle_beta   90.00
_cell.angle_gamma   90.00
#
_symmetry.space_group_name_H-M   'P 1'
#
loop_
_entity.id
_entity.type
_entity.pdbx_description
1 polymer ?
#
loop_
_entity_poly.entity_id
_entity_poly.type
_entity_poly.pdbx_seq_one_letter_code
_entity_poly.pdbx_strand_id
1 'polypeptide(L)'
;MLVPLLAAGFAAAQAPTAPAAPGGKPETRKSEDRGQPLTIDADRMERYGKESLVIFTGNVVARQNGSVQYADRMEVYLDEKGDKVLRTVSTGAVRITTKDCKMGTARRVEYFDLEQRMVLIGNARVWQEDNVVTGETITIFLSQDRSVVQGGKQERVKAVFYQKPESSSGGTTTSPAAAVYPADKAPAKTGTPCS
;
A
#
# COMPACT_ATOMS: atom_id res chain seq x y z
N MET A 1 10.74 -76.48 -14.54
CA MET A 1 10.31 -75.45 -13.57
C MET A 1 10.35 -74.10 -14.28
N LEU A 2 9.19 -73.51 -14.58
CA LEU A 2 9.07 -72.19 -15.17
C LEU A 2 7.73 -71.58 -14.69
N VAL A 3 7.84 -70.36 -14.17
CA VAL A 3 6.91 -69.63 -13.29
C VAL A 3 5.73 -69.02 -14.07
N PRO A 4 4.52 -68.91 -13.50
CA PRO A 4 3.33 -68.39 -14.19
C PRO A 4 3.30 -66.85 -14.21
N LEU A 5 2.71 -66.26 -15.25
CA LEU A 5 2.41 -64.83 -15.31
C LEU A 5 0.89 -64.63 -15.27
N LEU A 6 0.39 -64.17 -14.12
CA LEU A 6 -0.97 -63.67 -13.96
C LEU A 6 -1.13 -62.35 -14.72
N ALA A 7 -2.12 -62.28 -15.62
CA ALA A 7 -2.60 -61.02 -16.17
C ALA A 7 -3.64 -60.42 -15.21
N ALA A 8 -3.29 -59.31 -14.57
CA ALA A 8 -4.20 -58.50 -13.76
C ALA A 8 -5.08 -57.64 -14.68
N GLY A 9 -6.40 -57.80 -14.58
CA GLY A 9 -7.39 -56.95 -15.24
C GLY A 9 -7.49 -55.59 -14.53
N PHE A 10 -7.30 -54.51 -15.28
CA PHE A 10 -7.52 -53.14 -14.81
C PHE A 10 -9.02 -52.86 -14.65
N ALA A 11 -9.46 -52.63 -13.42
CA ALA A 11 -10.75 -52.01 -13.13
C ALA A 11 -10.65 -50.49 -13.34
N ALA A 12 -11.35 -49.96 -14.34
CA ALA A 12 -11.48 -48.52 -14.55
C ALA A 12 -12.46 -47.94 -13.51
N ALA A 13 -11.93 -47.28 -12.48
CA ALA A 13 -12.72 -46.46 -11.56
C ALA A 13 -13.13 -45.15 -12.25
N GLN A 14 -14.43 -44.98 -12.45
CA GLN A 14 -15.02 -43.74 -12.97
C GLN A 14 -15.08 -42.72 -11.83
N ALA A 15 -14.34 -41.62 -11.94
CA ALA A 15 -14.37 -40.53 -10.98
C ALA A 15 -15.65 -39.67 -11.19
N PRO A 16 -16.33 -39.21 -10.12
CA PRO A 16 -17.49 -38.34 -10.24
C PRO A 16 -17.09 -36.94 -10.74
N THR A 17 -17.65 -36.52 -11.87
CA THR A 17 -17.60 -35.14 -12.36
C THR A 17 -18.29 -34.20 -11.38
N ALA A 18 -17.52 -33.32 -10.74
CA ALA A 18 -18.04 -32.21 -9.96
C ALA A 18 -18.72 -31.17 -10.88
N PRO A 19 -19.87 -30.59 -10.49
CA PRO A 19 -20.51 -29.54 -11.26
C PRO A 19 -19.66 -28.26 -11.25
N ALA A 20 -19.44 -27.72 -12.45
CA ALA A 20 -18.75 -26.45 -12.66
C ALA A 20 -19.49 -25.31 -11.93
N ALA A 21 -18.78 -24.61 -11.04
CA ALA A 21 -19.27 -23.40 -10.41
C ALA A 21 -19.46 -22.30 -11.48
N PRO A 22 -20.56 -21.51 -11.42
CA PRO A 22 -20.79 -20.44 -12.38
C PRO A 22 -19.70 -19.38 -12.27
N GLY A 23 -18.98 -19.17 -13.37
CA GLY A 23 -17.96 -18.14 -13.52
C GLY A 23 -18.57 -16.75 -13.27
N GLY A 24 -18.23 -16.17 -12.12
CA GLY A 24 -18.34 -14.73 -11.94
C GLY A 24 -17.46 -14.06 -12.99
N LYS A 25 -18.08 -13.25 -13.85
CA LYS A 25 -17.37 -12.34 -14.74
C LYS A 25 -16.37 -11.55 -13.90
N PRO A 26 -15.09 -11.41 -14.30
CA PRO A 26 -14.21 -10.47 -13.65
C PRO A 26 -14.81 -9.08 -13.85
N GLU A 27 -15.42 -8.54 -12.79
CA GLU A 27 -15.87 -7.17 -12.75
C GLU A 27 -14.67 -6.30 -13.07
N THR A 28 -14.73 -5.70 -14.25
CA THR A 28 -13.75 -4.78 -14.79
C THR A 28 -13.87 -3.51 -13.95
N ARG A 29 -13.20 -3.48 -12.79
CA ARG A 29 -12.98 -2.24 -12.06
C ARG A 29 -12.09 -1.38 -12.95
N LYS A 30 -12.77 -0.51 -13.69
CA LYS A 30 -12.35 0.60 -14.54
C LYS A 30 -10.84 0.90 -14.54
N SER A 31 -10.26 0.80 -15.74
CA SER A 31 -8.97 1.35 -16.15
C SER A 31 -8.84 2.88 -16.00
N GLU A 32 -9.82 3.58 -15.42
CA GLU A 32 -9.82 5.04 -15.26
C GLU A 32 -8.75 5.52 -14.26
N ASP A 33 -8.47 4.74 -13.21
CA ASP A 33 -7.48 5.11 -12.19
C ASP A 33 -6.03 4.84 -12.66
N ARG A 34 -5.79 4.18 -13.79
CA ARG A 34 -4.42 4.03 -14.34
C ARG A 34 -4.07 5.08 -15.39
N GLY A 35 -5.06 5.86 -15.83
CA GLY A 35 -4.92 6.78 -16.95
C GLY A 35 -4.41 8.16 -16.58
N GLN A 36 -4.43 8.54 -15.30
CA GLN A 36 -3.95 9.87 -14.89
C GLN A 36 -2.42 9.91 -14.95
N PRO A 37 -1.85 11.01 -15.44
CA PRO A 37 -0.41 11.18 -15.52
C PRO A 37 0.22 11.18 -14.11
N LEU A 38 1.38 10.54 -13.99
CA LEU A 38 2.27 10.69 -12.84
C LEU A 38 3.11 11.96 -13.06
N THR A 39 2.89 12.99 -12.25
CA THR A 39 3.71 14.22 -12.24
C THR A 39 4.69 14.16 -11.08
N ILE A 40 5.96 14.51 -11.32
CA ILE A 40 7.01 14.53 -10.30
C ILE A 40 7.75 15.86 -10.37
N ASP A 41 7.74 16.61 -9.28
CA ASP A 41 8.53 17.83 -9.08
C ASP A 41 9.70 17.52 -8.14
N ALA A 42 10.91 18.04 -8.43
CA ALA A 42 12.12 17.83 -7.64
C ALA A 42 13.19 18.88 -7.97
N ASP A 43 14.24 18.96 -7.14
CA ASP A 43 15.38 19.85 -7.37
C ASP A 43 16.28 19.35 -8.53
N ARG A 44 16.41 18.03 -8.69
CA ARG A 44 17.25 17.40 -9.70
C ARG A 44 16.60 16.15 -10.30
N MET A 45 16.80 15.96 -11.62
CA MET A 45 16.47 14.75 -12.36
C MET A 45 17.70 14.20 -13.09
N GLU A 46 17.89 12.89 -13.04
CA GLU A 46 18.86 12.14 -13.84
C GLU A 46 18.17 10.99 -14.57
N ARG A 47 18.50 10.78 -15.85
CA ARG A 47 17.97 9.66 -16.63
C ARG A 47 19.10 8.74 -17.09
N TYR A 48 18.95 7.47 -16.74
CA TYR A 48 19.82 6.36 -17.07
C TYR A 48 19.12 5.50 -18.13
N GLY A 49 19.33 5.86 -19.40
CA GLY A 49 18.57 5.32 -20.52
C GLY A 49 18.82 3.84 -20.79
N LYS A 50 20.02 3.31 -20.48
CA LYS A 50 20.34 1.88 -20.68
C LYS A 50 19.71 1.01 -19.59
N GLU A 51 19.46 1.61 -18.43
CA GLU A 51 18.93 0.99 -17.22
C GLU A 51 17.41 1.18 -17.09
N SER A 52 16.77 1.88 -18.04
CA SER A 52 15.37 2.32 -17.98
C SER A 52 15.01 2.95 -16.63
N LEU A 53 15.89 3.82 -16.12
CA LEU A 53 15.78 4.39 -14.78
C LEU A 53 15.81 5.92 -14.83
N VAL A 54 14.88 6.56 -14.12
CA VAL A 54 14.88 8.00 -13.87
C VAL A 54 14.97 8.24 -12.37
N ILE A 55 15.85 9.13 -11.96
CA ILE A 55 16.14 9.42 -10.55
C ILE A 55 15.87 10.88 -10.29
N PHE A 56 14.98 11.14 -9.33
CA PHE A 56 14.65 12.45 -8.81
C PHE A 56 15.24 12.59 -7.41
N THR A 57 15.83 13.74 -7.08
CA THR A 57 16.44 13.99 -5.76
C THR A 57 16.24 15.45 -5.36
N GLY A 58 15.98 15.65 -4.06
CA GLY A 58 15.72 16.95 -3.45
C GLY A 58 14.25 17.35 -3.58
N ASN A 59 13.59 17.58 -2.45
CA ASN A 59 12.20 18.06 -2.34
C ASN A 59 11.22 17.35 -3.29
N VAL A 60 11.28 16.02 -3.38
CA VAL A 60 10.50 15.28 -4.38
C VAL A 60 9.02 15.27 -3.99
N VAL A 61 8.17 15.68 -4.93
CA VAL A 61 6.70 15.62 -4.80
C VAL A 61 6.12 14.93 -6.03
N ALA A 62 5.57 13.73 -5.84
CA ALA A 62 4.87 12.99 -6.88
C ALA A 62 3.35 13.07 -6.71
N ARG A 63 2.62 13.20 -7.83
CA ARG A 63 1.16 13.33 -7.88
C ARG A 63 0.58 12.38 -8.91
N GLN A 64 -0.40 11.58 -8.50
CA GLN A 64 -1.16 10.67 -9.36
C GLN A 64 -2.51 10.32 -8.73
N ASN A 65 -3.60 10.32 -9.51
CA ASN A 65 -4.95 9.98 -9.04
C ASN A 65 -5.41 10.74 -7.79
N GLY A 66 -5.03 12.02 -7.66
CA GLY A 66 -5.32 12.82 -6.47
C GLY A 66 -4.52 12.41 -5.21
N SER A 67 -3.59 11.47 -5.31
CA SER A 67 -2.63 11.16 -4.26
C SER A 67 -1.36 12.00 -4.42
N VAL A 68 -0.77 12.40 -3.29
CA VAL A 68 0.48 13.16 -3.21
C VAL A 68 1.49 12.38 -2.37
N GLN A 69 2.70 12.21 -2.89
CA GLN A 69 3.80 11.52 -2.22
C GLN A 69 5.03 12.43 -2.14
N TYR A 70 5.55 12.59 -0.93
CA TYR A 70 6.74 13.37 -0.61
C TYR A 70 7.90 12.45 -0.28
N ALA A 71 9.11 12.78 -0.75
CA ALA A 71 10.35 12.05 -0.43
C ALA A 71 11.60 12.91 -0.64
N ASP A 72 12.74 12.49 -0.09
CA ASP A 72 14.03 13.11 -0.42
C ASP A 72 14.56 12.64 -1.79
N ARG A 73 14.25 11.39 -2.16
CA ARG A 73 14.66 10.76 -3.42
C ARG A 73 13.59 9.82 -3.95
N MET A 74 13.40 9.82 -5.26
CA MET A 74 12.53 8.87 -5.96
C MET A 74 13.22 8.30 -7.20
N GLU A 75 13.18 6.99 -7.34
CA GLU A 75 13.63 6.23 -8.50
C GLU A 75 12.42 5.68 -9.24
N VAL A 76 12.35 5.90 -10.54
CA VAL A 76 11.27 5.46 -11.43
C VAL A 76 11.87 4.52 -12.46
N TYR A 77 11.47 3.25 -12.38
CA TYR A 77 11.83 2.23 -13.35
C TYR A 77 10.76 2.17 -14.42
N LEU A 78 11.19 2.33 -15.66
CA LEU A 78 10.35 2.32 -16.84
C LEU A 78 10.47 0.98 -17.56
N ASP A 79 9.57 0.74 -18.50
CA ASP A 79 9.69 -0.37 -19.43
C ASP A 79 10.81 -0.12 -20.46
N GLU A 80 11.04 -1.10 -21.34
CA GLU A 80 12.09 -1.01 -22.37
C GLU A 80 11.85 0.14 -23.36
N LYS A 81 10.59 0.51 -23.57
CA LYS A 81 10.19 1.63 -24.43
C LYS A 81 10.37 2.98 -23.74
N GLY A 82 10.38 3.00 -22.41
CA GLY A 82 10.50 4.20 -21.60
C GLY A 82 9.21 5.01 -21.52
N ASP A 83 8.06 4.42 -21.88
CA ASP A 83 6.76 5.11 -21.91
C ASP A 83 5.82 4.65 -20.78
N LYS A 84 6.16 3.56 -20.07
CA LYS A 84 5.38 3.05 -18.94
C LYS A 84 6.21 2.94 -17.68
N VAL A 85 5.61 3.34 -16.56
CA VAL A 85 6.18 3.12 -15.23
C VAL A 85 5.91 1.69 -14.78
N LEU A 86 6.96 0.95 -14.44
CA LEU A 86 6.86 -0.42 -13.90
C LEU A 86 6.92 -0.43 -12.38
N ARG A 87 7.83 0.36 -11.81
CA ARG A 87 8.09 0.41 -10.38
C ARG A 87 8.57 1.79 -9.99
N THR A 88 8.17 2.25 -8.81
CA THR A 88 8.80 3.39 -8.16
C THR A 88 9.36 3.00 -6.82
N VAL A 89 10.44 3.66 -6.44
CA VAL A 89 11.11 3.50 -5.15
C VAL A 89 11.32 4.89 -4.59
N SER A 90 10.84 5.14 -3.38
CA SER A 90 11.04 6.42 -2.70
C SER A 90 11.72 6.20 -1.37
N THR A 91 12.65 7.09 -1.03
CA THR A 91 13.40 7.03 0.22
C THR A 91 13.57 8.42 0.80
N GLY A 92 13.76 8.46 2.13
CA GLY A 92 13.96 9.71 2.86
C GLY A 92 12.62 10.29 3.30
N ALA A 93 12.28 10.04 4.57
CA ALA A 93 11.07 10.50 5.26
C ALA A 93 9.81 10.51 4.39
N VAL A 94 9.48 9.37 3.77
CA VAL A 94 8.39 9.28 2.79
C VAL A 94 7.05 9.55 3.47
N ARG A 95 6.24 10.43 2.88
CA ARG A 95 4.87 10.73 3.31
C ARG A 95 3.91 10.64 2.14
N ILE A 96 2.79 9.98 2.33
CA ILE A 96 1.77 9.78 1.29
C ILE A 96 0.45 10.31 1.84
N THR A 97 -0.30 11.02 1.01
CA THR A 97 -1.68 11.43 1.28
C THR A 97 -2.53 11.07 0.07
N THR A 98 -3.56 10.26 0.26
CA THR A 98 -4.49 9.91 -0.82
C THR A 98 -5.64 10.92 -0.90
N LYS A 99 -6.41 10.87 -1.99
CA LYS A 99 -7.63 11.68 -2.16
C LYS A 99 -8.66 11.49 -1.05
N ASP A 100 -8.70 10.32 -0.43
CA ASP A 100 -9.62 9.99 0.67
C ASP A 100 -9.05 10.37 2.05
N CYS A 101 -8.09 11.29 2.10
CA CYS A 101 -7.35 11.74 3.29
C CYS A 101 -6.72 10.58 4.11
N LYS A 102 -6.43 9.42 3.48
CA LYS A 102 -5.61 8.38 4.09
C LYS A 102 -4.15 8.84 4.05
N MET A 103 -3.45 8.67 5.15
CA MET A 103 -2.04 9.09 5.26
C MET A 103 -1.14 7.88 5.50
N GLY A 104 0.06 7.91 4.92
CA GLY A 104 1.07 6.89 5.12
C GLY A 104 2.45 7.52 5.34
N THR A 105 3.26 6.94 6.21
CA THR A 105 4.67 7.32 6.38
C THR A 105 5.57 6.11 6.49
N ALA A 106 6.76 6.17 5.92
CA ALA A 106 7.79 5.13 6.03
C ALA A 106 9.19 5.67 5.71
N ARG A 107 10.23 4.91 6.00
CA ARG A 107 11.61 5.24 5.56
C ARG A 107 11.79 5.02 4.06
N ARG A 108 11.13 3.99 3.52
CA ARG A 108 11.15 3.62 2.11
C ARG A 108 9.76 3.18 1.66
N VAL A 109 9.39 3.53 0.45
CA VAL A 109 8.17 3.03 -0.19
C VAL A 109 8.52 2.49 -1.56
N GLU A 110 7.99 1.31 -1.89
CA GLU A 110 8.08 0.73 -3.22
C GLU A 110 6.70 0.51 -3.79
N TYR A 111 6.46 0.97 -5.02
CA TYR A 111 5.22 0.74 -5.75
C TYR A 111 5.50 -0.11 -6.99
N PHE A 112 4.66 -1.11 -7.22
CA PHE A 112 4.73 -2.02 -8.36
C PHE A 112 3.44 -1.87 -9.16
N ASP A 113 3.53 -1.27 -10.35
CA ASP A 113 2.35 -0.90 -11.16
C ASP A 113 1.58 -2.15 -11.64
N LEU A 114 2.29 -3.15 -12.17
CA LEU A 114 1.67 -4.37 -12.69
C LEU A 114 0.90 -5.13 -11.60
N GLU A 115 1.46 -5.19 -10.39
CA GLU A 115 0.87 -5.91 -9.26
C GLU A 115 -0.16 -5.08 -8.49
N GLN A 116 -0.23 -3.77 -8.76
CA GLN A 116 -1.01 -2.81 -7.97
C GLN A 116 -0.69 -2.96 -6.47
N ARG A 117 0.61 -3.05 -6.16
CA ARG A 117 1.12 -3.33 -4.82
C ARG A 117 2.04 -2.22 -4.35
N MET A 118 1.82 -1.74 -3.14
CA MET A 118 2.67 -0.77 -2.46
C MET A 118 3.25 -1.38 -1.20
N VAL A 119 4.54 -1.18 -0.94
CA VAL A 119 5.24 -1.69 0.24
C VAL A 119 5.89 -0.53 0.97
N LEU A 120 5.41 -0.24 2.17
CA LEU A 120 5.96 0.74 3.09
C LEU A 120 6.91 0.01 4.04
N ILE A 121 8.16 0.43 4.09
CA ILE A 121 9.26 -0.27 4.78
C ILE A 121 9.95 0.68 5.76
N GLY A 122 10.13 0.18 6.99
CA GLY A 122 10.83 0.84 8.07
C GLY A 122 9.97 1.89 8.77
N ASN A 123 9.64 1.64 10.03
CA ASN A 123 8.78 2.51 10.85
C ASN A 123 7.48 2.89 10.12
N ALA A 124 6.87 1.93 9.43
CA ALA A 124 5.71 2.17 8.59
C ALA A 124 4.48 2.48 9.45
N ARG A 125 3.74 3.54 9.08
CA ARG A 125 2.53 3.98 9.77
C ARG A 125 1.49 4.40 8.75
N VAL A 126 0.26 3.96 8.93
CA VAL A 126 -0.88 4.33 8.10
C VAL A 126 -2.01 4.83 9.00
N TRP A 127 -2.63 5.93 8.59
CA TRP A 127 -3.79 6.52 9.24
C TRP A 127 -4.98 6.53 8.30
N GLN A 128 -6.13 6.17 8.83
CA GLN A 128 -7.42 6.30 8.18
C GLN A 128 -8.40 6.86 9.19
N GLU A 129 -8.83 8.11 8.98
CA GLU A 129 -9.61 8.86 9.97
C GLU A 129 -8.88 8.90 11.32
N ASP A 130 -9.50 8.41 12.38
CA ASP A 130 -8.89 8.31 13.70
C ASP A 130 -8.03 7.03 13.85
N ASN A 131 -8.22 6.03 12.99
CA ASN A 131 -7.53 4.74 13.12
C ASN A 131 -6.07 4.83 12.69
N VAL A 132 -5.19 4.15 13.41
CA VAL A 132 -3.76 4.08 13.07
C VAL A 132 -3.24 2.65 13.15
N VAL A 133 -2.45 2.27 12.15
CA VAL A 133 -1.77 0.98 12.09
C VAL A 133 -0.28 1.21 11.87
N THR A 134 0.55 0.51 12.65
CA THR A 134 2.01 0.62 12.60
C THR A 134 2.69 -0.74 12.57
N GLY A 135 3.81 -0.83 11.85
CA GLY A 135 4.66 -2.02 11.78
C GLY A 135 5.99 -1.73 11.11
N GLU A 136 6.86 -2.74 11.01
CA GLU A 136 8.12 -2.58 10.26
C GLU A 136 7.85 -2.54 8.75
N THR A 137 6.93 -3.38 8.29
CA THR A 137 6.52 -3.43 6.87
C THR A 137 5.00 -3.43 6.77
N ILE A 138 4.45 -2.56 5.93
CA ILE A 138 3.03 -2.56 5.54
C ILE A 138 2.95 -2.76 4.03
N THR A 139 2.33 -3.85 3.60
CA THR A 139 2.05 -4.13 2.18
C THR A 139 0.58 -3.87 1.88
N ILE A 140 0.30 -3.03 0.90
CA ILE A 140 -1.03 -2.66 0.44
C ILE A 140 -1.23 -3.21 -0.97
N PHE A 141 -2.27 -4.02 -1.16
CA PHE A 141 -2.71 -4.54 -2.45
C PHE A 141 -3.93 -3.73 -2.91
N LEU A 142 -3.70 -2.72 -3.75
CA LEU A 142 -4.72 -1.75 -4.16
C LEU A 142 -5.87 -2.42 -4.94
N SER A 143 -5.55 -3.39 -5.80
CA SER A 143 -6.54 -4.13 -6.58
C SER A 143 -7.45 -5.04 -5.75
N GLN A 144 -6.99 -5.45 -4.57
CA GLN A 144 -7.67 -6.40 -3.68
C GLN A 144 -8.33 -5.72 -2.47
N ASP A 145 -8.13 -4.41 -2.31
CA ASP A 145 -8.49 -3.67 -1.10
C ASP A 145 -8.00 -4.37 0.19
N ARG A 146 -6.77 -4.90 0.13
CA ARG A 146 -6.19 -5.74 1.19
C ARG A 146 -4.86 -5.17 1.66
N SER A 147 -4.64 -5.17 2.97
CA SER A 147 -3.35 -4.79 3.56
C SER A 147 -2.82 -5.89 4.48
N VAL A 148 -1.49 -6.06 4.49
CA VAL A 148 -0.76 -7.00 5.35
C VAL A 148 0.29 -6.21 6.12
N VAL A 149 0.30 -6.36 7.44
CA VAL A 149 1.24 -5.65 8.32
C VAL A 149 2.12 -6.66 9.05
N GLN A 150 3.43 -6.42 9.01
CA GLN A 150 4.43 -7.28 9.60
C GLN A 150 5.23 -6.49 10.64
N GLY A 151 5.40 -7.10 11.81
CA GLY A 151 6.33 -6.62 12.83
C GLY A 151 7.78 -6.90 12.43
N GLY A 152 8.70 -6.11 12.95
CA GLY A 152 10.13 -6.37 12.84
C GLY A 152 10.61 -7.39 13.87
N LYS A 153 11.93 -7.58 13.93
CA LYS A 153 12.55 -8.45 14.95
C LYS A 153 12.35 -7.94 16.38
N GLN A 154 12.25 -6.62 16.55
CA GLN A 154 12.15 -5.95 17.85
C GLN A 154 10.80 -5.28 18.08
N GLU A 155 10.03 -5.01 17.02
CA GLU A 155 8.78 -4.27 17.10
C GLU A 155 7.59 -5.11 16.63
N ARG A 156 6.54 -5.16 17.45
CA ARG A 156 5.28 -5.83 17.10
C ARG A 156 4.38 -4.90 16.29
N VAL A 157 3.47 -5.50 15.54
CA VAL A 157 2.36 -4.76 14.92
C VAL A 157 1.49 -4.12 16.00
N LYS A 158 1.12 -2.86 15.81
CA LYS A 158 0.17 -2.14 16.67
C LYS A 158 -0.93 -1.52 15.79
N ALA A 159 -2.17 -1.72 16.20
CA ALA A 159 -3.34 -1.08 15.60
C ALA A 159 -4.17 -0.42 16.70
N VAL A 160 -4.64 0.79 16.44
CA VAL A 160 -5.57 1.52 17.32
C VAL A 160 -6.78 1.87 16.49
N PHE A 161 -7.94 1.39 16.94
CA PHE A 161 -9.23 1.68 16.33
C PHE A 161 -10.06 2.54 17.28
N TYR A 162 -10.56 3.66 16.79
CA TYR A 162 -11.46 4.51 17.57
C TYR A 162 -12.89 4.18 17.18
N GLN A 163 -13.66 3.68 18.15
CA GLN A 163 -15.10 3.53 17.97
C GLN A 163 -15.73 4.90 18.18
N LYS A 164 -16.45 5.39 17.17
CA LYS A 164 -17.28 6.58 17.36
C LYS A 164 -18.41 6.20 18.31
N PRO A 165 -18.55 6.84 19.49
CA PRO A 165 -19.70 6.60 20.33
C PRO A 165 -20.94 6.99 19.52
N GLU A 166 -21.88 6.06 19.37
CA GLU A 166 -23.18 6.41 18.82
C GLU A 166 -23.76 7.52 19.71
N SER A 167 -24.19 8.61 19.08
CA SER A 167 -24.74 9.77 19.78
C SER A 167 -26.05 9.38 20.48
N SER A 168 -25.95 8.92 21.72
CA SER A 168 -27.06 8.99 22.66
C SER A 168 -27.07 10.39 23.28
N SER A 169 -28.11 11.15 22.95
CA SER A 169 -28.43 12.40 23.63
C SER A 169 -28.73 12.11 25.10
N GLY A 170 -27.95 12.72 26.01
CA GLY A 170 -28.42 13.06 27.35
C GLY A 170 -27.49 12.66 28.49
N GLY A 171 -27.00 13.66 29.24
CA GLY A 171 -26.63 13.48 30.65
C GLY A 171 -25.26 14.03 31.05
N THR A 172 -25.26 15.23 31.63
CA THR A 172 -24.13 15.97 32.19
C THR A 172 -23.39 15.24 33.33
N THR A 173 -22.11 15.62 33.47
CA THR A 173 -21.27 15.69 34.70
C THR A 173 -20.42 14.46 35.04
N THR A 174 -19.09 14.56 34.86
CA THR A 174 -18.15 14.94 35.94
C THR A 174 -16.71 14.61 35.50
N SER A 175 -15.89 15.65 35.37
CA SER A 175 -14.43 15.59 35.28
C SER A 175 -13.85 15.17 36.65
N PRO A 176 -12.81 14.32 36.71
CA PRO A 176 -11.49 14.93 36.89
C PRO A 176 -10.31 14.22 36.21
N ALA A 177 -9.24 15.01 36.13
CA ALA A 177 -7.82 14.63 36.19
C ALA A 177 -7.07 14.32 34.88
N ALA A 178 -6.34 15.34 34.47
CA ALA A 178 -5.23 15.35 33.53
C ALA A 178 -4.07 14.44 33.93
N ALA A 179 -3.34 13.93 32.93
CA ALA A 179 -1.92 13.61 33.04
C ALA A 179 -1.20 13.83 31.69
N VAL A 180 -0.73 15.06 31.52
CA VAL A 180 0.59 15.48 31.01
C VAL A 180 1.18 14.74 29.79
N TYR A 181 1.21 15.42 28.65
CA TYR A 181 2.38 15.40 27.76
C TYR A 181 2.88 16.84 27.56
N PRO A 182 4.18 17.11 27.75
CA PRO A 182 4.74 18.46 27.66
C PRO A 182 4.73 18.95 26.21
N ALA A 183 4.37 20.22 26.06
CA ALA A 183 4.54 20.99 24.84
C ALA A 183 6.03 21.19 24.57
N ASP A 184 6.54 20.73 23.43
CA ASP A 184 7.47 21.55 22.65
C ASP A 184 7.60 21.08 21.19
N LYS A 185 7.23 22.00 20.29
CA LYS A 185 7.60 22.18 18.87
C LYS A 185 7.22 21.09 17.86
N ALA A 186 5.94 21.06 17.51
CA ALA A 186 5.53 20.78 16.14
C ALA A 186 5.81 22.02 15.26
N PRO A 187 6.46 21.91 14.08
CA PRO A 187 6.50 23.01 13.13
C PRO A 187 5.10 23.22 12.51
N ALA A 188 4.76 24.49 12.32
CA ALA A 188 3.46 25.01 11.93
C ALA A 188 2.85 24.29 10.72
N LYS A 189 1.56 23.96 10.81
CA LYS A 189 0.73 23.55 9.69
C LYS A 189 0.45 24.77 8.80
N THR A 190 1.05 24.81 7.62
CA THR A 190 0.58 25.62 6.49
C THR A 190 0.28 24.70 5.32
N GLY A 191 -0.94 24.79 4.80
CA GLY A 191 -1.35 24.16 3.55
C GLY A 191 -2.33 23.01 3.74
N THR A 192 -3.62 23.32 3.69
CA THR A 192 -4.72 22.37 3.56
C THR A 192 -4.67 21.67 2.21
N PRO A 193 -4.84 20.33 2.14
CA PRO A 193 -5.37 19.70 0.93
C PRO A 193 -6.63 18.86 1.18
N CYS A 194 -7.22 18.92 2.38
CA CYS A 194 -8.51 18.28 2.67
C CYS A 194 -9.48 19.38 3.11
N SER A 195 -10.31 19.85 2.18
CA SER A 195 -11.53 20.63 2.43
C SER A 195 -12.60 20.13 1.49
#